data_AF-A0A3B8X1L5-F1
#
_entry.id   AF-A0A3B8X1L5-F1
#
_cell.length_a   1.000
_cell.length_b   1.000
_cell.length_c   1.000
_cell.angle_alpha   90.00
_cell.angle_beta   90.00
_cell.angle_gamma   90.00
#
_symmetry.space_group_name_H-M   'P 1'
#
loop_
_entity.id
_entity.type
_entity.pdbx_description
1 polymer ?
#
loop_
_entity_poly.entity_id
_entity_poly.type
_entity_poly.pdbx_seq_one_letter_code
_entity_poly.pdbx_strand_id
1 'polypeptide(L)'
;MKTANTSHSLYCSRKLLIPAWKKPVKGAPSPLFAALLIIIAVVSSAFSPGALAGLKQWLPTERRVPGGIALVDVSDYQPGLQVFFNNQPVIVVRENNAAIAVVGIPLSQDPSAPAKLMIHSGKQVVDSVSFELYAGHYPTEHLTITDQNQVTPDAESLRRIRAESAEISALLKNIQYQRVDFSAMQL
;
A
#
# COMPACT_ATOMS: atom_id res chain seq x y z
N MET A 1 7.59 39.66 -52.10
CA MET A 1 7.96 41.10 -52.08
C MET A 1 6.79 41.92 -51.54
N LYS A 2 6.97 42.53 -50.35
CA LYS A 2 6.23 43.64 -49.69
C LYS A 2 6.63 43.59 -48.20
N THR A 3 7.70 44.28 -47.82
CA THR A 3 7.75 45.64 -47.22
C THR A 3 7.37 45.67 -45.73
N ALA A 4 8.41 45.94 -44.93
CA ALA A 4 8.53 46.60 -43.62
C ALA A 4 7.28 46.96 -42.79
N ASN A 5 7.40 46.75 -41.48
CA ASN A 5 6.91 47.75 -40.53
C ASN A 5 7.86 47.88 -39.32
N THR A 6 8.10 49.14 -38.97
CA THR A 6 9.02 49.68 -37.99
C THR A 6 8.24 50.05 -36.74
N SER A 7 8.77 49.84 -35.54
CA SER A 7 8.32 50.56 -34.34
C SER A 7 9.43 50.66 -33.32
N HIS A 8 9.89 51.90 -33.13
CA HIS A 8 10.73 52.35 -32.03
C HIS A 8 10.06 52.08 -30.68
N SER A 9 10.86 51.75 -29.65
CA SER A 9 10.58 52.29 -28.33
C SER A 9 11.88 52.56 -27.59
N LEU A 10 11.96 53.81 -27.17
CA LEU A 10 13.05 54.48 -26.47
C LEU A 10 12.89 54.26 -24.96
N TYR A 11 14.03 54.22 -24.26
CA TYR A 11 14.21 54.66 -22.87
C TYR A 11 13.49 53.90 -21.75
N CYS A 12 14.25 53.46 -20.73
CA CYS A 12 14.49 54.30 -19.55
C CYS A 12 15.31 53.50 -18.50
N SER A 13 16.64 53.68 -18.50
CA SER A 13 17.51 53.17 -17.45
C SER A 13 17.35 54.00 -16.17
N ARG A 14 16.59 53.48 -15.21
CA ARG A 14 16.44 54.08 -13.88
C ARG A 14 17.67 53.76 -13.03
N LYS A 15 18.62 54.70 -12.95
CA LYS A 15 19.70 54.70 -11.95
C LYS A 15 19.07 54.69 -10.55
N LEU A 16 19.23 53.59 -9.82
CA LEU A 16 18.93 53.52 -8.39
C LEU A 16 20.14 54.05 -7.60
N LEU A 17 19.86 55.15 -6.92
CA LEU A 17 20.73 55.89 -6.01
C LEU A 17 21.04 55.01 -4.78
N ILE A 18 22.30 54.60 -4.61
CA ILE A 18 22.76 53.86 -3.42
C ILE A 18 22.99 54.88 -2.30
N PRO A 19 22.33 54.77 -1.13
CA PRO A 19 22.61 55.64 -0.01
C PRO A 19 23.93 55.28 0.68
N ALA A 20 24.69 56.32 1.02
CA ALA A 20 25.99 56.27 1.70
C ALA A 20 25.91 55.54 3.05
N TRP A 21 26.79 54.56 3.24
CA TRP A 21 26.91 53.82 4.50
C TRP A 21 27.65 54.64 5.57
N LYS A 22 27.02 54.73 6.74
CA LYS A 22 27.62 55.22 8.00
C LYS A 22 28.72 54.26 8.46
N LYS A 23 29.83 54.82 8.96
CA LYS A 23 30.98 54.07 9.48
C LYS A 23 30.64 53.34 10.80
N PRO A 24 31.21 52.15 11.05
CA PRO A 24 30.87 51.33 12.23
C PRO A 24 31.45 51.90 13.53
N VAL A 25 30.71 51.66 14.61
CA VAL A 25 30.99 52.05 16.00
C VAL A 25 32.07 51.12 16.59
N LYS A 26 33.02 51.67 17.36
CA LYS A 26 34.14 50.93 17.97
C LYS A 26 33.64 50.06 19.13
N GLY A 27 33.90 48.76 19.10
CA GLY A 27 33.67 47.85 20.23
C GLY A 27 33.30 46.39 19.92
N ALA A 28 33.59 45.86 18.72
CA ALA A 28 33.27 44.47 18.37
C ALA A 28 34.44 43.51 18.69
N PRO A 29 34.19 42.30 19.25
CA PRO A 29 35.22 41.30 19.52
C PRO A 29 35.83 40.72 18.24
N SER A 30 37.06 40.16 18.35
CA SER A 30 37.96 39.81 17.24
C SER A 30 37.41 38.73 16.29
N PRO A 31 37.77 38.79 14.98
CA PRO A 31 37.10 38.04 13.91
C PRO A 31 37.29 36.52 13.97
N LEU A 32 38.26 36.03 14.74
CA LEU A 32 38.52 34.59 14.88
C LEU A 32 37.45 33.87 15.70
N PHE A 33 36.80 34.57 16.65
CA PHE A 33 35.72 33.99 17.45
C PHE A 33 34.36 34.01 16.72
N ALA A 34 34.16 34.96 15.80
CA ALA A 34 32.95 35.02 14.98
C ALA A 34 32.90 33.90 13.93
N ALA A 35 34.05 33.48 13.40
CA ALA A 35 34.13 32.41 12.39
C ALA A 35 33.84 31.01 12.97
N LEU A 36 34.24 30.72 14.21
CA LEU A 36 34.01 29.41 14.85
C LEU A 36 32.53 29.18 15.20
N LEU A 37 31.78 30.24 15.53
CA LEU A 37 30.33 30.16 15.80
C LEU A 37 29.49 29.99 14.52
N ILE A 38 29.98 30.45 13.37
CA ILE A 38 29.27 30.30 12.10
C ILE A 38 29.38 28.86 11.56
N ILE A 39 30.50 28.16 11.78
CA ILE A 39 30.68 26.78 11.31
C ILE A 39 29.77 25.80 12.09
N ILE A 40 29.56 25.99 13.39
CA ILE A 40 28.63 25.18 14.20
C ILE A 40 27.15 25.48 13.82
N ALA A 41 26.83 26.71 13.42
CA ALA A 41 25.48 27.09 12.99
C ALA A 41 25.12 26.60 11.56
N VAL A 42 26.11 26.36 10.69
CA VAL A 42 25.88 25.87 9.31
C VAL A 42 25.78 24.34 9.23
N VAL A 43 26.43 23.59 10.13
CA VAL A 43 26.26 22.12 10.21
C VAL A 43 24.95 21.70 10.92
N SER A 44 24.30 22.61 11.64
CA SER A 44 23.08 22.31 12.42
C SER A 44 21.76 22.65 11.70
N SER A 45 21.78 23.20 10.48
CA SER A 45 20.58 23.72 9.81
C SER A 45 20.11 22.92 8.58
N ALA A 46 20.65 21.71 8.34
CA ALA A 46 20.20 20.86 7.23
C ALA A 46 19.98 19.37 7.58
N PHE A 47 20.05 18.98 8.86
CA PHE A 47 19.52 17.69 9.29
C PHE A 47 18.09 17.89 9.74
N SER A 48 17.14 17.89 8.81
CA SER A 48 15.72 17.72 9.14
C SER A 48 15.56 16.36 9.82
N PRO A 49 15.31 16.28 11.14
CA PRO A 49 14.98 15.03 11.81
C PRO A 49 13.48 14.78 11.55
N GLY A 50 13.13 14.63 10.28
CA GLY A 50 11.84 14.11 9.83
C GLY A 50 12.10 12.77 9.16
N ALA A 51 12.68 11.82 9.89
CA ALA A 51 11.88 10.76 10.50
C ALA A 51 10.90 10.14 9.49
N LEU A 52 11.44 9.24 8.67
CA LEU A 52 10.86 7.89 8.49
C LEU A 52 9.34 7.86 8.26
N ALA A 53 8.87 8.30 7.09
CA ALA A 53 7.60 7.82 6.55
C ALA A 53 7.79 6.37 6.06
N GLY A 54 7.95 5.46 7.01
CA GLY A 54 8.21 4.05 6.78
C GLY A 54 7.47 3.22 7.81
N LEU A 55 6.15 3.36 7.90
CA LEU A 55 5.28 2.49 8.69
C LEU A 55 4.04 2.12 7.87
N LYS A 56 4.24 1.34 6.81
CA LYS A 56 3.14 0.58 6.18
C LYS A 56 3.60 -0.85 5.94
N GLN A 57 3.88 -1.57 7.03
CA GLN A 57 4.57 -2.85 6.96
C GLN A 57 3.91 -3.94 7.80
N TRP A 58 2.58 -3.98 7.77
CA TRP A 58 1.85 -5.14 8.31
C TRP A 58 0.79 -5.64 7.32
N LEU A 59 0.11 -4.75 6.57
CA LEU A 59 -0.83 -5.18 5.54
C LEU A 59 -0.11 -5.68 4.29
N PRO A 60 -0.69 -6.68 3.61
CA PRO A 60 -0.19 -7.15 2.32
C PRO A 60 -0.28 -6.05 1.26
N THR A 61 0.56 -6.15 0.23
CA THR A 61 0.46 -5.31 -0.96
C THR A 61 -0.83 -5.61 -1.69
N GLU A 62 -1.63 -4.57 -1.90
CA GLU A 62 -2.89 -4.67 -2.62
C GLU A 62 -2.68 -4.95 -4.12
N ARG A 63 -3.42 -5.93 -4.64
CA ARG A 63 -3.48 -6.27 -6.07
C ARG A 63 -4.85 -6.82 -6.42
N ARG A 64 -5.74 -5.98 -6.94
CA ARG A 64 -7.15 -6.31 -7.26
C ARG A 64 -7.30 -7.06 -8.59
N VAL A 65 -6.70 -8.24 -8.67
CA VAL A 65 -6.79 -9.15 -9.83
C VAL A 65 -7.18 -10.54 -9.35
N PRO A 66 -7.73 -11.42 -10.21
CA PRO A 66 -7.96 -12.83 -9.85
C PRO A 66 -6.66 -13.49 -9.37
N GLY A 67 -6.63 -14.04 -8.15
CA GLY A 67 -5.41 -14.56 -7.51
C GLY A 67 -4.59 -13.52 -6.75
N GLY A 68 -5.12 -12.32 -6.54
CA GLY A 68 -4.53 -11.24 -5.74
C GLY A 68 -5.25 -10.99 -4.41
N ILE A 69 -4.97 -9.84 -3.81
CA ILE A 69 -5.53 -9.41 -2.52
C ILE A 69 -6.14 -8.02 -2.70
N ALA A 70 -7.38 -7.82 -2.25
CA ALA A 70 -8.01 -6.49 -2.16
C ALA A 70 -8.04 -6.01 -0.71
N LEU A 71 -7.72 -4.73 -0.50
CA LEU A 71 -7.91 -4.05 0.77
C LEU A 71 -9.15 -3.17 0.63
N VAL A 72 -10.24 -3.54 1.30
CA VAL A 72 -11.53 -2.87 1.17
C VAL A 72 -11.88 -2.19 2.48
N ASP A 73 -12.13 -0.88 2.42
CA ASP A 73 -12.61 -0.13 3.58
C ASP A 73 -14.03 -0.57 3.94
N VAL A 74 -14.22 -0.91 5.20
CA VAL A 74 -15.51 -1.29 5.79
C VAL A 74 -15.78 -0.34 6.96
N SER A 75 -15.96 0.94 6.65
CA SER A 75 -16.03 2.01 7.66
C SER A 75 -17.11 1.81 8.72
N ASP A 76 -18.22 1.14 8.38
CA ASP A 76 -19.33 0.82 9.30
C ASP A 76 -19.10 -0.46 10.13
N TYR A 77 -17.90 -1.04 10.08
CA TYR A 77 -17.57 -2.28 10.78
C TYR A 77 -17.49 -2.12 12.31
N GLN A 78 -18.41 -2.79 13.00
CA GLN A 78 -18.45 -2.88 14.46
C GLN A 78 -18.02 -4.29 14.94
N PRO A 79 -17.43 -4.41 16.15
CA PRO A 79 -17.07 -5.70 16.70
C PRO A 79 -18.33 -6.60 16.81
N GLY A 80 -18.23 -7.84 16.32
CA GLY A 80 -19.36 -8.78 16.27
C GLY A 80 -20.03 -8.91 14.91
N LEU A 81 -19.75 -8.00 13.96
CA LEU A 81 -20.12 -8.19 12.56
C LEU A 81 -19.18 -9.18 11.87
N GLN A 82 -19.73 -9.97 10.95
CA GLN A 82 -18.99 -10.92 10.13
C GLN A 82 -18.98 -10.44 8.69
N VAL A 83 -17.81 -10.40 8.06
CA VAL A 83 -17.67 -10.02 6.66
C VAL A 83 -17.44 -11.28 5.84
N PHE A 84 -18.15 -11.40 4.72
CA PHE A 84 -18.07 -12.54 3.82
C PHE A 84 -17.78 -12.10 2.39
N PHE A 85 -16.99 -12.90 1.69
CA PHE A 85 -16.76 -12.81 0.25
C PHE A 85 -16.98 -14.19 -0.36
N ASN A 86 -17.84 -14.32 -1.38
CA ASN A 86 -18.18 -15.62 -1.99
C ASN A 86 -18.53 -16.72 -0.96
N ASN A 87 -19.31 -16.36 0.06
CA ASN A 87 -19.70 -17.24 1.19
C ASN A 87 -18.53 -17.72 2.07
N GLN A 88 -17.36 -17.11 1.96
CA GLN A 88 -16.20 -17.37 2.81
C GLN A 88 -15.97 -16.21 3.77
N PRO A 89 -15.68 -16.47 5.06
CA PRO A 89 -15.40 -15.42 6.02
C PRO A 89 -14.12 -14.65 5.65
N VAL A 90 -14.13 -13.35 5.90
CA VAL A 90 -13.03 -12.43 5.60
C VAL A 90 -12.51 -11.80 6.88
N ILE A 91 -11.19 -11.63 6.97
CA ILE A 91 -10.54 -10.99 8.11
C ILE A 91 -10.67 -9.47 7.97
N VAL A 92 -11.12 -8.81 9.04
CA VAL A 92 -11.15 -7.35 9.15
C VAL A 92 -10.15 -6.92 10.20
N VAL A 93 -9.29 -5.96 9.84
CA VAL A 93 -8.29 -5.40 10.74
C VAL A 93 -8.47 -3.90 10.88
N ARG A 94 -8.22 -3.39 12.08
CA ARG A 94 -8.25 -1.96 12.35
C ARG A 94 -6.85 -1.37 12.26
N GLU A 95 -6.65 -0.43 11.36
CA GLU A 95 -5.41 0.34 11.21
C GLU A 95 -5.74 1.82 11.11
N ASN A 96 -5.03 2.69 11.85
CA ASN A 96 -5.17 4.15 11.77
C ASN A 96 -6.62 4.68 11.83
N ASN A 97 -7.44 4.07 12.70
CA ASN A 97 -8.87 4.39 12.88
C ASN A 97 -9.79 4.03 11.69
N ALA A 98 -9.30 3.24 10.73
CA ALA A 98 -10.09 2.64 9.66
C ALA A 98 -10.21 1.12 9.87
N ALA A 99 -11.34 0.53 9.47
CA ALA A 99 -11.53 -0.91 9.43
C ALA A 99 -11.36 -1.40 7.99
N ILE A 100 -10.38 -2.29 7.77
CA ILE A 100 -9.98 -2.75 6.45
C ILE A 100 -10.23 -4.25 6.38
N ALA A 101 -11.06 -4.68 5.43
CA ALA A 101 -11.24 -6.08 5.09
C ALA A 101 -10.12 -6.52 4.14
N VAL A 102 -9.40 -7.57 4.52
CA VAL A 102 -8.32 -8.17 3.72
C VAL A 102 -8.91 -9.35 2.95
N VAL A 103 -9.18 -9.14 1.66
CA VAL A 103 -9.94 -10.08 0.83
C VAL A 103 -9.00 -10.82 -0.10
N GLY A 104 -8.95 -12.15 0.00
CA GLY A 104 -8.32 -12.99 -1.02
C GLY A 104 -9.24 -13.13 -2.24
N ILE A 105 -8.76 -12.77 -3.42
CA ILE A 105 -9.53 -12.88 -4.66
C ILE A 105 -9.18 -14.23 -5.30
N PRO A 106 -10.12 -15.18 -5.46
CA PRO A 106 -9.82 -16.46 -6.06
C PRO A 106 -9.43 -16.26 -7.54
N LEU A 107 -8.55 -17.13 -8.04
CA LEU A 107 -8.10 -17.07 -9.44
C LEU A 107 -9.25 -17.29 -10.44
N SER A 108 -10.31 -17.99 -10.02
CA SER A 108 -11.52 -18.23 -10.81
C SER A 108 -12.52 -17.07 -10.81
N GLN A 109 -12.23 -15.97 -10.10
CA GLN A 109 -13.12 -14.81 -10.04
C GLN A 109 -13.18 -14.11 -11.41
N ASP A 110 -14.38 -13.79 -11.87
CA ASP A 110 -14.57 -12.98 -13.07
C ASP A 110 -14.19 -11.52 -12.79
N PRO A 111 -13.19 -10.94 -13.48
CA PRO A 111 -12.79 -9.55 -13.30
C PRO A 111 -13.74 -8.56 -14.00
N SER A 112 -14.68 -9.03 -14.82
CA SER A 112 -15.55 -8.16 -15.64
C SER A 112 -16.68 -7.48 -14.83
N ALA A 113 -17.00 -8.03 -13.67
CA ALA A 113 -18.05 -7.53 -12.79
C ALA A 113 -17.47 -7.07 -11.43
N PRO A 114 -18.08 -6.06 -10.78
CA PRO A 114 -17.67 -5.65 -9.45
C PRO A 114 -17.89 -6.80 -8.45
N ALA A 115 -16.88 -7.03 -7.62
CA ALA A 115 -16.94 -7.95 -6.51
C ALA A 115 -17.67 -7.31 -5.33
N LYS A 116 -18.29 -8.13 -4.47
CA LYS A 116 -19.13 -7.64 -3.37
C LYS A 116 -18.83 -8.38 -2.07
N LEU A 117 -18.56 -7.60 -1.02
CA LEU A 117 -18.49 -8.07 0.36
C LEU A 117 -19.86 -7.96 1.02
N MET A 118 -20.27 -9.01 1.72
CA MET A 118 -21.49 -9.03 2.53
C MET A 118 -21.12 -8.87 3.99
N ILE A 119 -21.76 -7.91 4.67
CA ILE A 119 -21.59 -7.68 6.11
C ILE A 119 -22.83 -8.23 6.81
N HIS A 120 -22.62 -9.14 7.75
CA HIS A 120 -23.67 -9.85 8.46
C HIS A 120 -23.67 -9.51 9.95
N SER A 121 -24.87 -9.35 10.51
CA SER A 121 -25.12 -9.41 11.95
C SER A 121 -25.88 -10.70 12.24
N GLY A 122 -25.18 -11.70 12.76
CA GLY A 122 -25.71 -13.05 12.88
C GLY A 122 -26.11 -13.63 11.52
N LYS A 123 -27.39 -13.96 11.33
CA LYS A 123 -27.91 -14.54 10.07
C LYS A 123 -28.37 -13.49 9.05
N GLN A 124 -28.44 -12.22 9.43
CA GLN A 124 -28.99 -11.17 8.58
C GLN A 124 -27.88 -10.38 7.89
N VAL A 125 -28.02 -10.12 6.60
CA VAL A 125 -27.19 -9.15 5.87
C VAL A 125 -27.59 -7.75 6.30
N VAL A 126 -26.66 -6.98 6.85
CA VAL A 126 -26.89 -5.60 7.31
C VAL A 126 -26.37 -4.57 6.33
N ASP A 127 -25.30 -4.90 5.59
CA ASP A 127 -24.69 -4.00 4.63
C ASP A 127 -23.88 -4.77 3.58
N SER A 128 -23.47 -4.07 2.52
CA SER A 128 -22.62 -4.63 1.48
C SER A 128 -21.72 -3.59 0.83
N VAL A 129 -20.46 -3.94 0.63
CA VAL A 129 -19.45 -3.08 0.02
C VAL A 129 -19.01 -3.69 -1.31
N SER A 130 -19.12 -2.92 -2.39
CA SER A 130 -18.64 -3.33 -3.72
C SER A 130 -17.23 -2.81 -3.99
N PHE A 131 -16.43 -3.58 -4.71
CA PHE A 131 -15.10 -3.17 -5.16
C PHE A 131 -14.82 -3.70 -6.57
N GLU A 132 -14.01 -2.96 -7.31
CA GLU A 132 -13.63 -3.31 -8.69
C GLU A 132 -12.51 -4.34 -8.71
N LEU A 133 -12.52 -5.15 -9.78
CA LEU A 133 -11.48 -6.09 -10.13
C LEU A 133 -10.92 -5.72 -11.50
N TYR A 134 -9.66 -6.05 -11.72
CA TYR A 134 -8.97 -5.85 -12.99
C TYR A 134 -8.53 -7.19 -13.57
N ALA A 135 -8.48 -7.28 -14.90
CA ALA A 135 -7.99 -8.47 -15.58
C ALA A 135 -6.52 -8.72 -15.25
N GLY A 136 -6.20 -9.94 -14.82
CA GLY A 136 -4.83 -10.41 -14.62
C GLY A 136 -4.26 -10.97 -15.92
N HIS A 137 -3.02 -10.60 -16.24
CA HIS A 137 -2.27 -11.19 -17.35
C HIS A 137 -1.15 -12.06 -16.77
N TYR A 138 -1.28 -13.38 -16.93
CA TYR A 138 -0.35 -14.36 -16.38
C TYR A 138 0.41 -15.05 -17.51
N PRO A 139 1.75 -15.13 -17.45
CA PRO A 139 2.52 -15.89 -18.44
C PRO A 139 2.13 -17.37 -18.36
N THR A 140 2.07 -18.02 -19.52
CA THR A 140 1.67 -19.43 -19.63
C THR A 140 2.88 -20.31 -19.95
N GLU A 141 2.96 -21.45 -19.29
CA GLU A 141 3.93 -22.50 -19.59
C GLU A 141 3.19 -23.81 -19.89
N HIS A 142 3.70 -24.58 -20.84
CA HIS A 142 3.14 -25.88 -21.23
C HIS A 142 4.12 -26.99 -20.86
N LEU A 143 3.73 -27.82 -19.90
CA LEU A 143 4.53 -28.93 -19.38
C LEU A 143 4.03 -30.26 -19.94
N THR A 144 4.97 -31.14 -20.33
CA THR A 144 4.66 -32.54 -20.67
C THR A 144 5.05 -33.43 -19.49
N ILE A 145 4.05 -33.99 -18.81
CA ILE A 145 4.25 -34.85 -17.65
C ILE A 145 4.27 -36.31 -18.12
N THR A 146 5.39 -37.00 -17.92
CA THR A 146 5.55 -38.41 -18.34
C THR A 146 4.77 -39.37 -17.43
N ASP A 147 4.72 -39.08 -16.13
CA ASP A 147 4.00 -39.88 -15.15
C ASP A 147 2.50 -39.57 -15.19
N GLN A 148 1.73 -40.50 -15.77
CA GLN A 148 0.27 -40.34 -15.88
C GLN A 148 -0.43 -40.33 -14.53
N ASN A 149 0.16 -40.93 -13.48
CA ASN A 149 -0.49 -40.99 -12.17
C ASN A 149 -0.61 -39.60 -11.51
N GLN A 150 0.15 -38.60 -11.97
CA GLN A 150 0.05 -37.21 -11.50
C GLN A 150 -1.11 -36.44 -12.14
N VAL A 151 -1.54 -36.84 -13.34
CA VAL A 151 -2.58 -36.14 -14.11
C VAL A 151 -3.90 -36.92 -14.07
N THR A 152 -3.82 -38.24 -14.24
CA THR A 152 -4.93 -39.19 -14.21
C THR A 152 -4.58 -40.30 -13.21
N PRO A 153 -4.81 -40.08 -11.90
CA PRO A 153 -4.36 -41.01 -10.87
C PRO A 153 -5.15 -42.33 -10.87
N ASP A 154 -4.50 -43.42 -10.46
CA ASP A 154 -5.14 -44.72 -10.23
C ASP A 154 -6.10 -44.70 -9.03
N ALA A 155 -6.84 -45.80 -8.82
CA ALA A 155 -7.86 -45.88 -7.79
C ALA A 155 -7.31 -45.80 -6.34
N GLU A 156 -6.11 -46.31 -6.07
CA GLU A 156 -5.46 -46.22 -4.76
C GLU A 156 -4.99 -44.78 -4.50
N SER A 157 -4.29 -44.20 -5.48
CA SER A 157 -3.82 -42.82 -5.46
C SER A 157 -4.98 -41.83 -5.24
N LEU A 158 -6.11 -42.03 -5.94
CA LEU A 158 -7.31 -41.22 -5.76
C LEU A 158 -7.90 -41.30 -4.35
N ARG A 159 -7.85 -42.47 -3.69
CA ARG A 159 -8.34 -42.59 -2.30
C ARG A 159 -7.53 -41.72 -1.36
N ARG A 160 -6.19 -41.77 -1.48
CA ARG A 160 -5.27 -40.95 -0.70
C ARG A 160 -5.47 -39.46 -0.98
N ILE A 161 -5.47 -39.06 -2.24
CA ILE A 161 -5.66 -37.65 -2.66
C ILE A 161 -6.96 -37.09 -2.08
N ARG A 162 -8.07 -37.84 -2.12
CA ARG A 162 -9.35 -37.37 -1.57
C ARG A 162 -9.30 -37.19 -0.06
N ALA A 163 -8.69 -38.12 0.67
CA ALA A 163 -8.54 -38.02 2.12
C ALA A 163 -7.71 -36.78 2.51
N GLU A 164 -6.55 -36.60 1.89
CA GLU A 164 -5.66 -35.45 2.12
C GLU A 164 -6.32 -34.13 1.69
N SER A 165 -6.97 -34.09 0.53
CA SER A 165 -7.64 -32.88 0.04
C SER A 165 -8.75 -32.44 0.99
N ALA A 166 -9.50 -33.38 1.56
CA ALA A 166 -10.54 -33.09 2.53
C ALA A 166 -9.95 -32.52 3.83
N GLU A 167 -8.84 -33.09 4.32
CA GLU A 167 -8.13 -32.61 5.50
C GLU A 167 -7.59 -31.17 5.29
N ILE A 168 -6.84 -30.94 4.21
CA ILE A 168 -6.29 -29.63 3.87
C ILE A 168 -7.41 -28.60 3.72
N SER A 169 -8.50 -28.97 3.04
CA SER A 169 -9.65 -28.08 2.84
C SER A 169 -10.34 -27.69 4.15
N ALA A 170 -10.38 -28.60 5.13
CA ALA A 170 -10.95 -28.31 6.45
C ALA A 170 -10.07 -27.30 7.21
N LEU A 171 -8.75 -27.47 7.15
CA LEU A 171 -7.79 -26.57 7.81
C LEU A 171 -7.83 -25.16 7.22
N LEU A 172 -7.83 -25.04 5.89
CA LEU A 172 -7.82 -23.72 5.22
C LEU A 172 -9.09 -22.89 5.46
N LYS A 173 -10.22 -23.54 5.75
CA LYS A 173 -11.49 -22.85 6.07
C LYS A 173 -11.56 -22.35 7.51
N ASN A 174 -10.68 -22.84 8.39
CA ASN A 174 -10.69 -22.47 9.79
C ASN A 174 -9.92 -21.16 10.01
N ILE A 175 -10.63 -20.03 9.95
CA ILE A 175 -10.06 -18.72 10.24
C ILE A 175 -10.09 -18.46 11.75
N GLN A 176 -8.91 -18.36 12.35
CA GLN A 176 -8.74 -18.00 13.76
C GLN A 176 -8.46 -16.50 13.88
N TYR A 177 -9.25 -15.80 14.69
CA TYR A 177 -9.08 -14.36 14.96
C TYR A 177 -8.02 -14.06 16.03
N GLN A 178 -7.51 -15.08 16.69
CA GLN A 178 -6.49 -14.91 17.72
C GLN A 178 -5.13 -14.72 17.06
N ARG A 179 -4.46 -13.61 17.40
CA ARG A 179 -3.11 -13.32 16.89
C ARG A 179 -2.19 -14.47 17.31
N VAL A 180 -1.67 -15.20 16.33
CA VAL A 180 -0.62 -16.20 16.60
C VAL A 180 0.60 -15.43 17.09
N ASP A 181 0.99 -15.69 18.34
CA ASP A 181 2.18 -15.06 18.93
C ASP A 181 3.42 -15.85 18.51
N PHE A 182 4.12 -15.34 17.50
CA PHE A 182 5.34 -15.94 16.99
C PHE A 182 6.58 -15.63 17.86
N SER A 183 6.47 -14.81 18.92
CA SER A 183 7.60 -14.49 19.79
C SER A 183 8.12 -15.72 20.56
N ALA A 184 7.32 -16.77 20.70
CA ALA A 184 7.72 -18.02 21.34
C ALA A 184 8.48 -19.00 20.41
N MET A 185 8.60 -18.72 19.11
CA MET A 185 9.22 -19.62 18.12
C MET A 185 10.61 -19.17 17.66
N GLN A 186 11.18 -18.12 18.26
CA GLN A 186 12.58 -17.75 18.05
C GLN A 186 13.46 -18.67 18.91
N LEU A 187 13.95 -19.74 18.29
CA LEU A 187 15.10 -20.53 18.79
C LEU A 187 16.41 -19.78 18.57
#